data_AF-A0A0M4CTZ9-F1
#
_entry.id   AF-A0A0M4CTZ9-F1
#
_cell.length_a   1.000
_cell.length_b   1.000
_cell.length_c   1.000
_cell.angle_alpha   90.00
_cell.angle_beta   90.00
_cell.angle_gamma   90.00
#
_symmetry.space_group_name_H-M   'P 1'
#
loop_
_entity.id
_entity.type
_entity.pdbx_description
1 polymer ?
#
loop_
_entity_poly.entity_id
_entity_poly.type
_entity_poly.pdbx_seq_one_letter_code
_entity_poly.pdbx_strand_id
1 'polypeptide(L)'
;MDRKTAYVEKLSAEMVAWDIQIERLKEKAESATPERKFEYARTIAALQLKRDEAAQKLQGISTASDHEWEELKSGTEQIRSEISNLLIDVIMKT
;
A
#
# COMPACT_ATOMS: atom_id res chain seq x y z
N MET A 1 20.54 -10.36 10.69
CA MET A 1 19.82 -9.31 9.96
C MET A 1 19.89 -8.03 10.77
N ASP A 2 20.19 -6.91 10.13
CA ASP A 2 20.01 -5.60 10.75
C ASP A 2 18.52 -5.21 10.73
N ARG A 3 18.16 -4.21 11.55
CA ARG A 3 16.77 -3.74 11.68
C ARG A 3 16.22 -3.19 10.36
N LYS A 4 17.10 -2.59 9.55
CA LYS A 4 16.76 -1.99 8.26
C LYS A 4 16.44 -3.06 7.22
N THR A 5 17.27 -4.10 7.04
CA THR A 5 16.99 -5.19 6.09
C THR A 5 15.69 -5.92 6.43
N ALA A 6 15.48 -6.23 7.71
CA ALA A 6 14.23 -6.87 8.14
C ALA A 6 13.00 -5.99 7.83
N TYR A 7 13.14 -4.67 7.94
CA TYR A 7 12.09 -3.73 7.57
C TYR A 7 11.83 -3.72 6.06
N VAL A 8 12.89 -3.68 5.25
CA VAL A 8 12.83 -3.68 3.79
C VAL A 8 12.13 -4.94 3.27
N GLU A 9 12.50 -6.11 3.80
CA GLU A 9 11.87 -7.38 3.45
C GLU A 9 10.39 -7.42 3.83
N LYS A 10 10.05 -6.96 5.05
CA LYS A 10 8.66 -6.87 5.51
C LYS A 10 7.84 -5.98 4.58
N LEU A 11 8.32 -4.78 4.28
CA LEU A 11 7.57 -3.84 3.45
C LEU A 11 7.41 -4.38 2.02
N SER A 12 8.44 -5.03 1.48
CA SER A 12 8.37 -5.69 0.17
C SER A 12 7.27 -6.76 0.13
N ALA A 13 7.14 -7.56 1.19
CA ALA A 13 6.07 -8.55 1.30
C ALA A 13 4.69 -7.90 1.41
N GLU A 14 4.57 -6.79 2.15
CA GLU A 14 3.32 -6.03 2.25
C GLU A 14 2.92 -5.39 0.91
N MET A 15 3.88 -4.90 0.11
CA MET A 15 3.61 -4.40 -1.24
C MET A 15 3.01 -5.46 -2.15
N VAL A 16 3.54 -6.69 -2.12
CA VAL A 16 2.97 -7.83 -2.84
C VAL A 16 1.54 -8.12 -2.36
N ALA A 17 1.29 -8.05 -1.06
CA ALA A 17 -0.05 -8.24 -0.51
C ALA A 17 -1.04 -7.14 -0.95
N TRP A 18 -0.57 -5.88 -1.09
CA TRP A 18 -1.40 -4.79 -1.61
C TRP A 18 -1.70 -4.97 -3.10
N ASP A 19 -0.72 -5.39 -3.90
CA ASP A 19 -0.92 -5.67 -5.32
C ASP A 19 -1.99 -6.76 -5.52
N ILE A 20 -1.93 -7.85 -4.73
CA ILE A 20 -2.95 -8.91 -4.75
C ILE A 20 -4.34 -8.36 -4.38
N GLN A 21 -4.43 -7.47 -3.40
CA GLN A 21 -5.70 -6.87 -3.00
C GLN A 21 -6.25 -5.92 -4.07
N ILE A 22 -5.39 -5.15 -4.72
CA ILE A 22 -5.76 -4.30 -5.85
C ILE A 22 -6.32 -5.15 -7.00
N GLU A 23 -5.68 -6.26 -7.35
CA GLU A 23 -6.21 -7.17 -8.39
C GLU A 23 -7.57 -7.76 -8.00
N ARG A 24 -7.74 -8.19 -6.74
CA ARG A 24 -9.05 -8.66 -6.25
C ARG A 24 -10.14 -7.58 -6.31
N LEU A 25 -9.79 -6.32 -6.06
CA LEU A 25 -10.74 -5.21 -6.18
C LEU A 25 -11.09 -4.94 -7.64
N LYS A 26 -10.15 -5.10 -8.58
CA LYS A 26 -10.43 -5.00 -10.01
C LYS A 26 -11.41 -6.08 -10.47
N GLU A 27 -11.17 -7.33 -10.09
CA GLU A 27 -12.09 -8.44 -10.39
C GLU A 27 -13.50 -8.21 -9.83
N LYS A 28 -13.60 -7.74 -8.57
CA LYS A 28 -14.88 -7.35 -7.97
C LYS A 28 -15.55 -6.21 -8.71
N ALA A 29 -14.78 -5.23 -9.18
CA ALA A 29 -15.32 -4.13 -9.96
C ALA A 29 -15.97 -4.63 -11.24
N GLU A 30 -15.36 -5.58 -11.96
CA GLU A 30 -15.92 -6.09 -13.23
C GLU A 30 -17.35 -6.64 -13.11
N SER A 31 -17.65 -7.31 -11.98
CA SER A 31 -18.95 -7.92 -11.69
C SER A 31 -19.94 -7.00 -10.94
N ALA A 32 -19.53 -5.79 -10.55
CA ALA A 32 -20.34 -4.87 -9.77
C ALA A 32 -21.26 -3.97 -10.60
N THR A 33 -22.23 -3.31 -9.95
CA THR A 33 -23.08 -2.28 -10.58
C THR A 33 -22.25 -1.06 -11.01
N PRO A 34 -22.73 -0.21 -11.94
CA PRO A 34 -21.99 0.97 -12.40
C PRO A 34 -21.54 1.92 -11.28
N GLU A 35 -22.39 2.11 -10.27
CA GLU A 35 -22.09 2.96 -9.10
C GLU A 35 -20.96 2.35 -8.27
N ARG A 36 -21.00 1.04 -8.05
CA ARG A 36 -19.97 0.30 -7.32
C ARG A 36 -18.65 0.24 -8.10
N LYS A 37 -18.72 0.09 -9.42
CA LYS A 37 -17.55 0.15 -10.32
C LYS A 37 -16.79 1.46 -10.16
N PHE A 38 -17.50 2.58 -10.08
CA PHE A 38 -16.88 3.89 -9.86
C PHE A 38 -16.15 3.97 -8.51
N GLU A 39 -16.80 3.53 -7.42
CA GLU A 39 -16.18 3.50 -6.09
C GLU A 39 -14.95 2.58 -6.02
N TYR A 40 -15.04 1.39 -6.62
CA TYR A 40 -13.89 0.49 -6.74
C TYR A 40 -12.75 1.12 -7.55
N ALA A 41 -13.04 1.70 -8.71
CA ALA A 41 -12.03 2.34 -9.55
C ALA A 41 -11.31 3.48 -8.82
N ARG A 42 -12.06 4.32 -8.09
CA ARG A 42 -11.49 5.38 -7.25
C ARG A 42 -10.58 4.82 -6.16
N THR A 43 -11.02 3.77 -5.48
CA THR A 43 -10.25 3.14 -4.40
C THR A 43 -8.99 2.47 -4.94
N ILE A 44 -9.10 1.74 -6.05
CA ILE A 44 -7.97 1.10 -6.74
C ILE A 44 -6.91 2.15 -7.12
N ALA A 45 -7.32 3.27 -7.71
CA ALA A 45 -6.40 4.35 -8.06
C ALA A 45 -5.68 4.93 -6.83
N ALA A 46 -6.40 5.13 -5.72
CA ALA A 46 -5.81 5.60 -4.47
C ALA A 46 -4.82 4.58 -3.88
N LEU A 47 -5.16 3.30 -3.89
CA LEU A 47 -4.29 2.21 -3.41
C LEU A 47 -3.01 2.10 -4.26
N GLN A 48 -3.12 2.21 -5.59
CA GLN A 48 -1.97 2.19 -6.49
C GLN A 48 -1.02 3.35 -6.21
N LEU A 49 -1.55 4.57 -6.09
CA LEU A 49 -0.76 5.76 -5.75
C LEU A 49 -0.01 5.56 -4.43
N LYS A 50 -0.70 5.08 -3.39
CA LYS A 50 -0.10 4.85 -2.07
C LYS A 50 0.95 3.75 -2.08
N ARG A 51 0.72 2.67 -2.85
CA ARG A 51 1.72 1.62 -3.04
C ARG A 51 2.97 2.17 -3.73
N ASP A 52 2.82 3.04 -4.71
CA ASP A 52 3.95 3.65 -5.41
C ASP A 52 4.72 4.63 -4.50
N GLU A 53 4.02 5.42 -3.68
CA GLU A 53 4.64 6.25 -2.64
C GLU A 53 5.46 5.40 -1.64
N ALA A 54 4.92 4.26 -1.21
CA ALA A 54 5.63 3.32 -0.34
C ALA A 54 6.86 2.72 -1.03
N ALA A 55 6.77 2.39 -2.33
CA ALA A 55 7.88 1.89 -3.13
C ALA A 55 9.04 2.90 -3.20
N GLN A 56 8.72 4.18 -3.42
CA GLN A 56 9.71 5.25 -3.43
C GLN A 56 10.39 5.41 -2.07
N LYS A 57 9.62 5.37 -0.98
CA LYS A 57 10.20 5.41 0.38
C LYS A 57 11.08 4.19 0.67
N LEU A 58 10.70 3.00 0.21
CA LEU A 58 11.48 1.78 0.38
C LEU A 58 12.85 1.87 -0.31
N GLN A 59 12.90 2.44 -1.51
CA GLN A 59 14.15 2.72 -2.21
C GLN A 59 15.01 3.69 -1.40
N GLY A 60 14.41 4.77 -0.87
CA GLY A 60 15.09 5.72 0.01
C GLY A 60 15.65 5.07 1.28
N ILE A 61 14.86 4.21 1.94
CA ILE A 61 15.29 3.46 3.14
C ILE A 61 16.50 2.59 2.80
N SER A 62 16.47 1.90 1.66
CA SER A 62 17.56 1.01 1.23
C SER A 62 18.88 1.75 1.06
N THR A 63 18.87 3.01 0.62
CA THR A 63 20.07 3.85 0.46
C THR A 63 20.44 4.70 1.68
N ALA A 64 19.51 4.90 2.62
CA ALA A 64 19.69 5.77 3.78
C ALA A 64 20.67 5.21 4.82
N SER A 65 21.33 6.10 5.56
CA SER A 65 22.17 5.72 6.72
C SER A 65 21.30 5.27 7.91
N ASP A 66 21.94 4.67 8.91
CA ASP A 66 21.27 4.17 10.14
C ASP A 66 20.50 5.24 10.94
N HIS A 67 20.83 6.52 10.75
CA HIS A 67 20.12 7.62 11.39
C HIS A 67 18.94 8.14 10.55
N GLU A 68 19.06 8.10 9.22
CA GLU A 68 18.10 8.70 8.28
C GLU A 68 16.90 7.79 8.01
N TRP A 69 17.07 6.46 8.13
CA TRP A 69 16.02 5.51 7.77
C TRP A 69 14.84 5.48 8.75
N GLU A 70 15.00 5.89 10.01
CA GLU A 70 13.89 5.87 11.00
C GLU A 70 12.82 6.94 10.66
N GLU A 71 13.20 8.10 10.11
CA GLU A 71 12.24 9.10 9.61
C GLU A 71 11.50 8.59 8.37
N LEU A 72 12.23 7.99 7.43
CA LEU A 72 11.64 7.40 6.22
C LEU A 72 10.68 6.26 6.56
N LYS A 73 11.03 5.44 7.55
CA LYS A 73 10.18 4.40 8.11
C LYS A 73 8.90 4.98 8.71
N SER A 74 8.98 6.03 9.52
CA SER A 74 7.79 6.67 10.10
C SER A 74 6.82 7.14 9.00
N GLY A 75 7.34 7.80 7.95
CA GLY A 75 6.53 8.19 6.80
C GLY A 75 5.96 7.00 6.01
N THR A 76 6.62 5.85 6.02
CA THR A 76 6.12 4.62 5.39
C THR A 76 5.01 3.97 6.21
N GLU A 77 5.13 3.94 7.55
CA GLU A 77 4.07 3.42 8.42
C GLU A 77 2.78 4.24 8.32
N GLN A 78 2.88 5.55 8.08
CA GLN A 78 1.71 6.38 7.79
C GLN A 78 1.00 5.91 6.51
N ILE A 79 1.74 5.72 5.40
CA ILE A 79 1.18 5.23 4.14
C ILE A 79 0.51 3.87 4.34
N ARG A 80 1.16 2.98 5.09
CA ARG A 80 0.62 1.65 5.43
C ARG A 80 -0.71 1.73 6.20
N SER A 81 -0.83 2.69 7.12
CA SER A 81 -2.09 2.96 7.83
C SER A 81 -3.17 3.48 6.87
N GLU A 82 -2.81 4.41 5.98
CA GLU A 82 -3.73 4.95 4.96
C GLU A 82 -4.24 3.85 4.01
N ILE A 83 -3.35 2.98 3.52
CA ILE A 83 -3.72 1.82 2.70
C ILE A 83 -4.67 0.89 3.46
N SER A 84 -4.36 0.59 4.71
CA SER A 84 -5.20 -0.27 5.54
C SER A 84 -6.61 0.32 5.71
N ASN A 85 -6.70 1.63 5.93
CA ASN A 85 -7.98 2.33 6.05
C ASN A 85 -8.78 2.29 4.73
N LEU A 86 -8.13 2.50 3.58
CA LEU A 86 -8.77 2.41 2.26
C LEU A 86 -9.33 1.00 1.99
N LEU A 87 -8.55 -0.04 2.33
CA LEU A 87 -8.97 -1.43 2.18
C LEU A 87 -10.14 -1.77 3.11
N ILE A 88 -10.10 -1.32 4.37
CA ILE A 88 -11.18 -1.52 5.33
C ILE A 88 -12.46 -0.80 4.87
N ASP A 89 -12.35 0.45 4.43
CA ASP A 89 -13.48 1.26 3.97
C ASP A 89 -14.22 0.61 2.79
N VAL A 90 -13.48 0.16 1.78
CA VAL A 90 -14.10 -0.47 0.60
C VAL A 90 -14.70 -1.84 0.93
N ILE A 91 -14.07 -2.62 1.82
CA ILE A 91 -14.59 -3.93 2.25
C ILE A 91 -15.86 -3.75 3.07
N MET A 92 -15.89 -2.80 4.03
CA MET A 92 -17.08 -2.56 4.85
C MET A 92 -18.23 -1.93 4.08
N LYS A 93 -17.94 -1.17 3.03
CA LYS A 93 -18.97 -0.63 2.14
C LYS A 93 -19.58 -1.69 1.22
N THR A 94 -18.90 -2.82 0.97
CA THR A 94 -19.37 -3.87 0.05
C THR A 94 -20.55 -4.62 0.66
#